data_AF-A0A3M8CBI2-F1
#
_entry.id   AF-A0A3M8CBI2-F1
#
_cell.length_a   1.000
_cell.length_b   1.000
_cell.length_c   1.000
_cell.angle_alpha   90.00
_cell.angle_beta   90.00
_cell.angle_gamma   90.00
#
_symmetry.space_group_name_H-M   'P 1'
#
loop_
_entity.id
_entity.type
_entity.pdbx_description
1 polymer ?
#
loop_
_entity_poly.entity_id
_entity_poly.type
_entity_poly.pdbx_seq_one_letter_code
_entity_poly.pdbx_strand_id
1 'polypeptide(L)' 'MSTHSKRAIWLAINSEHGDRLVEITQEHTALARDLAVNKHLTGAEKESYKARIEQLRQERETILQQFEGR' A
#
# COMPACT_ATOMS: atom_id res chain seq x y z
N MET A 1 -1.95 11.01 -9.19
CA MET A 1 -2.69 10.07 -8.33
C MET A 1 -4.15 10.19 -8.67
N SER A 2 -4.71 9.17 -9.33
CA SER A 2 -6.16 9.07 -9.49
C SER A 2 -6.75 8.82 -8.10
N THR A 3 -7.68 9.65 -7.65
CA THR A 3 -8.39 9.38 -6.41
C THR A 3 -9.51 8.39 -6.71
N HIS A 4 -9.36 7.16 -6.23
CA HIS A 4 -10.40 6.14 -6.36
C HIS A 4 -11.73 6.61 -5.76
N SER A 5 -12.84 6.20 -6.38
CA SER A 5 -14.16 6.53 -5.88
C SER A 5 -14.39 5.90 -4.51
N LYS A 6 -15.10 6.59 -3.62
CA LYS A 6 -15.44 6.04 -2.28
C LYS A 6 -16.17 4.70 -2.38
N ARG A 7 -16.96 4.53 -3.44
CA ARG A 7 -17.67 3.28 -3.77
C ARG A 7 -16.68 2.16 -4.12
N ALA A 8 -15.70 2.41 -5.00
CA ALA A 8 -14.68 1.42 -5.35
C ALA A 8 -13.89 0.95 -4.11
N ILE A 9 -13.50 1.89 -3.24
CA ILE A 9 -12.82 1.57 -1.97
C ILE A 9 -13.72 0.71 -1.08
N TRP A 10 -15.00 1.08 -0.92
CA TRP A 10 -15.93 0.32 -0.10
C TRP A 10 -16.16 -1.09 -0.65
N LEU A 11 -16.33 -1.25 -1.96
CA LEU A 11 -16.50 -2.56 -2.59
C LEU A 11 -15.25 -3.42 -2.45
N ALA A 12 -14.06 -2.85 -2.65
CA ALA A 12 -12.81 -3.57 -2.51
C ALA A 12 -12.58 -4.09 -1.09
N ILE A 13 -12.89 -3.29 -0.07
CA ILE A 13 -12.78 -3.68 1.34
C ILE A 13 -13.76 -4.81 1.69
N ASN A 14 -14.96 -4.81 1.10
CA ASN A 14 -15.98 -5.84 1.34
C ASN A 14 -15.89 -7.03 0.36
N SER A 15 -14.77 -7.15 -0.36
CA SER A 15 -14.47 -8.27 -1.26
C SER A 15 -13.41 -9.20 -0.67
N GLU A 16 -13.05 -10.24 -1.41
CA GLU A 16 -11.90 -11.11 -1.11
C GLU A 16 -10.55 -10.36 -0.94
N HIS A 17 -10.45 -9.10 -1.39
CA HIS A 17 -9.24 -8.29 -1.24
C HIS A 17 -9.17 -7.50 0.07
N GLY A 18 -10.20 -7.52 0.91
CA GLY A 18 -10.26 -6.74 2.15
C GLY A 18 -9.08 -6.99 3.08
N ASP A 19 -8.80 -8.25 3.39
CA ASP A 19 -7.67 -8.65 4.24
C ASP A 19 -6.34 -8.20 3.63
N ARG A 20 -6.17 -8.37 2.31
CA ARG A 20 -4.95 -7.97 1.62
C ARG A 20 -4.71 -6.47 1.66
N LEU A 21 -5.76 -5.65 1.55
CA LEU A 21 -5.66 -4.19 1.67
C LEU A 21 -5.23 -3.75 3.09
N VAL A 22 -5.65 -4.50 4.11
CA VAL A 22 -5.21 -4.27 5.50
C VAL A 22 -3.74 -4.61 5.66
N GLU A 23 -3.30 -5.77 5.17
CA GLU A 23 -1.89 -6.19 5.19
C GLU A 23 -0.98 -5.18 4.50
N ILE A 24 -1.36 -4.72 3.30
CA ILE A 24 -0.63 -3.69 2.54
C ILE A 24 -0.47 -2.42 3.38
N THR A 25 -1.54 -2.00 4.07
CA THR A 25 -1.51 -0.80 4.91
C THR A 25 -0.58 -0.96 6.10
N GLN A 26 -0.65 -2.11 6.79
CA GLN A 26 0.21 -2.42 7.93
C GLN A 26 1.69 -2.45 7.54
N GLU A 27 2.03 -3.14 6.46
CA GLU A 27 3.41 -3.25 5.97
C GLU A 27 3.94 -1.87 5.51
N HIS A 28 3.13 -1.12 4.76
CA HIS A 28 3.50 0.23 4.31
C HIS A 28 3.77 1.16 5.50
N THR A 29 2.91 1.17 6.51
CA THR A 29 3.10 1.99 7.71
C THR A 29 4.32 1.56 8.51
N ALA A 30 4.59 0.26 8.63
CA ALA A 30 5.77 -0.25 9.33
C ALA A 30 7.07 0.21 8.65
N LEU A 31 7.19 0.03 7.32
CA LEU A 31 8.37 0.44 6.56
C LEU A 31 8.57 1.96 6.57
N ALA A 32 7.48 2.74 6.39
CA ALA A 32 7.55 4.19 6.42
C ALA A 32 7.96 4.72 7.81
N ARG A 33 7.45 4.09 8.89
CA ARG A 33 7.84 4.41 10.25
C ARG A 33 9.32 4.12 10.46
N ASP A 34 9.81 2.94 10.05
CA ASP A 34 11.20 2.58 10.24
C ASP A 34 12.15 3.50 9.46
N LEU A 35 11.81 3.85 8.21
CA LEU A 35 12.54 4.87 7.43
C LEU A 35 12.65 6.22 8.16
N ALA A 36 11.62 6.62 8.91
CA ALA A 36 11.58 7.90 9.59
C ALA A 36 12.38 7.90 10.91
N VAL A 37 12.41 6.78 11.64
CA VAL A 37 12.95 6.73 13.02
C VAL A 37 14.27 5.98 13.13
N ASN A 38 14.54 5.01 12.25
CA ASN A 38 15.71 4.15 12.33
C ASN A 38 16.93 4.80 11.65
N LYS A 39 17.80 5.38 12.47
CA LYS A 39 19.03 6.05 12.03
C LYS A 39 20.11 5.07 11.56
N HIS A 40 19.97 3.78 11.84
CA HIS A 40 20.97 2.76 11.54
C HIS A 40 20.79 2.10 10.17
N LEU A 41 19.70 2.39 9.46
CA LEU A 41 19.49 1.88 8.11
C LEU A 41 20.60 2.38 7.16
N THR A 42 21.23 1.42 6.51
CA THR A 42 22.16 1.63 5.41
C THR A 42 21.45 2.24 4.21
N GLY A 43 22.22 2.80 3.26
CA GLY A 43 21.65 3.30 2.01
C GLY A 43 20.88 2.21 1.23
N ALA A 44 21.43 0.99 1.19
CA ALA A 44 20.81 -0.14 0.51
C ALA A 44 19.47 -0.57 1.14
N GLU A 45 19.40 -0.61 2.47
CA GLU A 45 18.14 -0.92 3.18
C GLU A 45 17.07 0.15 2.94
N LYS A 46 17.47 1.44 2.96
CA LYS A 46 16.55 2.54 2.65
C LYS A 46 15.96 2.41 1.25
N GLU A 47 16.79 2.09 0.26
CA GLU A 47 16.32 1.90 -1.12
C GLU A 47 15.44 0.65 -1.25
N SER A 48 15.78 -0.44 -0.56
CA SER A 48 14.93 -1.64 -0.49
C SER A 48 13.55 -1.33 0.10
N TYR A 49 13.50 -0.57 1.20
CA TYR A 49 12.25 -0.19 1.84
C TYR A 49 11.39 0.72 0.95
N LYS A 50 12.02 1.70 0.28
CA LYS A 50 11.33 2.55 -0.69
C LYS A 50 10.77 1.74 -1.86
N ALA A 51 11.55 0.81 -2.41
CA ALA A 51 11.11 -0.07 -3.49
C ALA A 51 9.91 -0.92 -3.05
N ARG A 52 9.96 -1.48 -1.83
CA ARG A 52 8.85 -2.26 -1.28
C ARG A 52 7.59 -1.42 -1.05
N ILE A 53 7.74 -0.21 -0.50
CA ILE A 53 6.63 0.75 -0.38
C ILE A 53 5.97 1.03 -1.73
N GLU A 54 6.76 1.18 -2.78
CA GLU A 54 6.22 1.44 -4.12
C GLU A 54 5.49 0.23 -4.70
N GLN A 55 6.00 -0.98 -4.49
CA GLN A 55 5.29 -2.22 -4.85
C GLN A 55 3.93 -2.32 -4.14
N LEU A 56 3.90 -2.04 -2.84
CA LEU A 56 2.67 -2.04 -2.04
C LEU A 56 1.63 -1.02 -2.55
N ARG A 57 2.10 0.15 -3.02
CA ARG A 57 1.22 1.16 -3.65
C ARG A 57 0.65 0.69 -4.97
N GLN A 58 1.48 0.10 -5.83
CA GLN A 58 1.05 -0.44 -7.13
C GLN A 58 0.07 -1.60 -6.95
N GLU A 59 0.29 -2.46 -5.97
CA GLU A 59 -0.62 -3.55 -5.64
C GLU A 59 -1.98 -3.02 -5.16
N ARG A 60 -1.98 -2.04 -4.25
CA ARG A 60 -3.22 -1.36 -3.80
C ARG A 60 -3.97 -0.74 -4.98
N GLU A 61 -3.27 -0.01 -5.85
CA GLU A 61 -3.89 0.62 -7.03
C GLU A 61 -4.51 -0.43 -7.95
N THR A 62 -3.79 -1.53 -8.19
CA THR A 62 -4.26 -2.64 -9.03
C THR A 62 -5.52 -3.27 -8.46
N ILE A 63 -5.60 -3.47 -7.14
CA ILE A 63 -6.81 -3.97 -6.48
C ILE A 63 -7.96 -2.97 -6.66
N LEU A 64 -7.75 -1.71 -6.29
CA LEU A 64 -8.81 -0.70 -6.30
C LEU A 64 -9.34 -0.41 -7.71
N GLN A 65 -8.46 -0.47 -8.73
CA GLN A 65 -8.83 -0.29 -10.13
C GLN A 65 -9.85 -1.34 -10.61
N GLN A 66 -9.86 -2.55 -10.04
CA GLN A 66 -10.83 -3.59 -10.42
C GLN A 66 -12.28 -3.24 -10.04
N PHE A 67 -12.45 -2.33 -9.07
CA PHE A 67 -13.74 -1.90 -8.55
C PHE A 67 -14.18 -0.54 -9.08
N GLU A 68 -13.34 0.13 -9.88
CA GLU A 68 -13.77 1.34 -10.56
C GLU A 68 -14.83 1.03 -11.62
N GLY A 69 -15.91 1.80 -11.61
CA GLY A 69 -17.04 1.63 -12.52
C GLY A 69 -17.99 0.47 -12.20
N ARG A 70 -17.80 -0.25 -11.08
CA ARG A 70 -18.74 -1.25 -10.54
C ARG A 70 -19.80 -0.61 -9.64
#